data_AF-Q0C1T5-F1
#
_entry.id   AF-Q0C1T5-F1
#
_cell.length_a   1.000
_cell.length_b   1.000
_cell.length_c   1.000
_cell.angle_alpha   90.00
_cell.angle_beta   90.00
_cell.angle_gamma   90.00
#
_symmetry.space_group_name_H-M   'P 1'
#
loop_
_entity.id
_entity.type
_entity.pdbx_description
1 polymer ?
#
loop_
_entity_poly.entity_id
_entity_poly.type
_entity_poly.pdbx_seq_one_letter_code
_entity_poly.pdbx_strand_id
1 'polypeptide(L)'
;MVVCNRIYHSPYWQTFHDFLKEFLFSLLGREWLREETAKAPEIQHPIARWVVMAQADVTPVPIINGLRHGDMTGAMKAFMQLAYNLYLIAHNSPPDDAFDRVRGYIARLKQRHFGNFLGALYETYAAAAFLKAGFNIQYEEEHKGERRYTEFVAVYPQTGRTFSVEAKARDSSGAPQDDEVKRLRVKSKLISALNKYSEHERIVMIELNVPDEVGEDFANQWPAAAMDQIRSAEGLTKNDGQEFDPAYVIVTNHNYHSRLDARVQTQALGFGYKIPDFAPAVPISSFYEYVCSQERHLEIDALMNSLKDHSHIPATFDGEQPELAFDPDQRPRLKVGEIYEIPSVDGDPVAGLLESGTVIESQQLAYCVHRLENGTRILATHPLSDSEMIVWRRNPSIFFGEEDRIKKPAESPLDFAIFLYESYKNTDRTKLEEWLSPWVPAAALAEMDQKQLAARYCEGMAMQMWKTTQANKPGGKVSGDSAGD
;
A
#
# COMPACT_ATOMS: atom_id res chain seq x y z
N MET A 1 8.66 -12.89 -20.15
CA MET A 1 8.13 -12.95 -18.77
C MET A 1 8.01 -14.40 -18.33
N VAL A 2 8.47 -14.73 -17.12
CA VAL A 2 8.27 -16.06 -16.53
C VAL A 2 7.15 -15.95 -15.50
N VAL A 3 6.12 -16.79 -15.65
CA VAL A 3 5.02 -16.90 -14.68
C VAL A 3 5.07 -18.31 -14.13
N CYS A 4 5.51 -18.43 -12.88
CA CYS A 4 5.77 -19.72 -12.26
C CYS A 4 6.74 -20.56 -13.11
N ASN A 5 6.29 -21.66 -13.72
CA ASN A 5 7.10 -22.51 -14.61
C ASN A 5 6.83 -22.31 -16.12
N ARG A 6 6.10 -21.26 -16.51
CA ARG A 6 5.76 -20.98 -17.92
C ARG A 6 6.44 -19.72 -18.45
N ILE A 7 6.94 -19.80 -19.67
CA ILE A 7 7.55 -18.67 -20.39
C ILE A 7 6.52 -18.04 -21.32
N TYR A 8 6.32 -16.75 -21.13
CA TYR A 8 5.47 -15.87 -21.93
C TYR A 8 6.37 -14.92 -22.71
N HIS A 9 6.19 -14.83 -24.03
CA HIS A 9 6.93 -13.91 -24.87
C HIS A 9 6.05 -13.36 -26.00
N SER A 10 6.34 -12.14 -26.43
CA SER A 10 5.81 -11.53 -27.65
C SER A 10 6.77 -10.44 -28.10
N PRO A 11 7.08 -10.34 -29.41
CA PRO A 11 7.89 -9.24 -29.93
C PRO A 11 7.15 -7.89 -29.88
N TYR A 12 5.86 -7.89 -29.54
CA TYR A 12 5.01 -6.70 -29.50
C TYR A 12 4.78 -6.15 -28.09
N TRP A 13 5.32 -6.80 -27.06
CA TRP A 13 5.21 -6.27 -25.69
C TRP A 13 6.26 -5.20 -25.47
N GLN A 14 5.80 -3.98 -25.27
CA GLN A 14 6.66 -2.85 -24.94
C GLN A 14 6.59 -2.52 -23.44
N THR A 15 5.45 -2.84 -22.82
CA THR A 15 5.18 -2.56 -21.40
C THR A 15 4.74 -3.83 -20.66
N PHE A 16 4.83 -3.80 -19.34
CA PHE A 16 4.26 -4.85 -18.49
C PHE A 16 2.73 -4.94 -18.66
N HIS A 17 2.06 -3.82 -18.92
CA HIS A 17 0.62 -3.80 -19.23
C HIS A 17 0.27 -4.60 -20.50
N ASP A 18 1.13 -4.60 -21.53
CA ASP A 18 0.91 -5.42 -22.73
C ASP A 18 0.91 -6.92 -22.40
N PHE A 19 1.87 -7.34 -21.57
CA PHE A 19 1.92 -8.70 -21.06
C PHE A 19 0.67 -9.03 -20.22
N LEU A 20 0.28 -8.16 -19.27
CA LEU A 20 -0.88 -8.40 -18.40
C LEU A 20 -2.18 -8.56 -19.19
N LYS A 21 -2.40 -7.71 -20.20
CA LYS A 21 -3.55 -7.81 -21.11
C LYS A 21 -3.60 -9.17 -21.80
N GLU A 22 -2.50 -9.57 -22.43
CA GLU A 22 -2.43 -10.85 -23.15
C GLU A 22 -2.54 -12.05 -22.20
N PHE A 23 -1.96 -11.94 -21.01
CA PHE A 23 -2.07 -12.94 -19.96
C PHE A 23 -3.53 -13.15 -19.57
N LEU A 24 -4.27 -12.10 -19.24
CA LEU A 24 -5.70 -12.20 -18.90
C LEU A 24 -6.54 -12.71 -20.07
N PHE A 25 -6.29 -12.26 -21.31
CA PHE A 25 -6.98 -12.79 -22.50
C PHE A 25 -6.75 -14.29 -22.69
N SER A 26 -5.53 -14.77 -22.42
CA SER A 26 -5.23 -16.20 -22.50
C SER A 26 -5.98 -17.01 -21.43
N LEU A 27 -6.09 -16.48 -20.21
CA LEU A 27 -6.80 -17.11 -19.11
C LEU A 27 -8.31 -17.16 -19.32
N LEU A 28 -8.90 -16.06 -19.79
CA LEU A 28 -10.32 -15.98 -20.12
C LEU A 28 -10.68 -16.84 -21.36
N GLY A 29 -9.73 -17.09 -22.25
CA GLY A 29 -10.00 -17.70 -23.55
C GLY A 29 -10.54 -16.66 -24.53
N ARG A 30 -9.80 -16.45 -25.63
CA ARG A 30 -10.08 -15.39 -26.61
C ARG A 30 -11.43 -15.54 -27.30
N GLU A 31 -11.88 -16.78 -27.52
CA GLU A 31 -13.19 -17.06 -28.11
C GLU A 31 -14.32 -16.61 -27.19
N TRP A 32 -14.30 -17.02 -25.92
CA TRP A 32 -15.27 -16.58 -24.93
C TRP A 32 -15.32 -15.05 -24.82
N LEU A 33 -14.15 -14.39 -24.78
CA LEU A 33 -14.13 -12.93 -24.69
C LEU A 33 -14.71 -12.29 -25.95
N ARG A 34 -14.37 -12.79 -27.15
CA ARG A 34 -14.93 -12.31 -28.42
C ARG A 34 -16.46 -12.43 -28.42
N GLU A 35 -16.99 -13.58 -28.03
CA GLU A 35 -18.43 -13.82 -27.93
C GLU A 35 -19.11 -12.87 -26.94
N GLU A 36 -18.52 -12.65 -25.76
CA GLU A 36 -19.07 -11.71 -24.78
C GLU A 36 -18.99 -10.27 -25.27
N THR A 37 -17.91 -9.85 -25.93
CA THR A 37 -17.76 -8.49 -26.47
C THR A 37 -18.68 -8.17 -27.64
N ALA A 38 -19.18 -9.20 -28.35
CA ALA A 38 -20.13 -9.03 -29.45
C ALA A 38 -21.60 -8.88 -28.97
N LYS A 39 -21.87 -9.09 -27.67
CA LYS A 39 -23.22 -8.97 -27.11
C LYS A 39 -23.61 -7.51 -26.92
N ALA A 40 -24.92 -7.27 -26.86
CA ALA A 40 -25.46 -5.97 -26.51
C ALA A 40 -25.04 -5.56 -25.08
N PRO A 41 -24.79 -4.26 -24.81
CA PRO A 41 -24.24 -3.78 -23.53
C PRO A 41 -25.03 -4.24 -22.29
N GLU A 42 -26.34 -4.44 -22.42
CA GLU A 42 -27.27 -4.79 -21.33
C GLU A 42 -27.08 -6.23 -20.84
N ILE A 43 -26.61 -7.13 -21.71
CA ILE A 43 -26.45 -8.56 -21.43
C ILE A 43 -24.97 -9.01 -21.45
N GLN A 44 -24.07 -8.06 -21.72
CA GLN A 44 -22.63 -8.28 -21.77
C GLN A 44 -22.08 -8.62 -20.39
N HIS A 45 -21.18 -9.59 -20.32
CA HIS A 45 -20.47 -9.91 -19.09
C HIS A 45 -19.65 -8.69 -18.57
N PRO A 46 -19.58 -8.43 -17.25
CA PRO A 46 -18.85 -7.28 -16.69
C PRO A 46 -17.41 -7.13 -17.22
N ILE A 47 -16.62 -8.21 -17.23
CA ILE A 47 -15.25 -8.20 -17.77
C ILE A 47 -15.22 -7.75 -19.24
N ALA A 48 -16.16 -8.23 -20.06
CA ALA A 48 -16.20 -7.86 -21.48
C ALA A 48 -16.58 -6.38 -21.65
N ARG A 49 -17.47 -5.85 -20.78
CA ARG A 49 -17.79 -4.42 -20.74
C ARG A 49 -16.54 -3.59 -20.43
N TRP A 50 -15.73 -4.01 -19.45
CA TRP A 50 -14.46 -3.33 -19.15
C TRP A 50 -13.54 -3.30 -20.36
N VAL A 51 -13.41 -4.42 -21.09
CA VAL A 51 -12.59 -4.50 -22.29
C VAL A 51 -13.08 -3.55 -23.38
N VAL A 52 -14.39 -3.53 -23.66
CA VAL A 52 -14.97 -2.63 -24.68
C VAL A 52 -14.74 -1.17 -24.32
N MET A 53 -15.00 -0.78 -23.07
CA MET A 53 -14.84 0.59 -22.60
C MET A 53 -13.36 1.01 -22.59
N ALA A 54 -12.47 0.19 -22.02
CA ALA A 54 -11.04 0.46 -21.99
C ALA A 54 -10.45 0.59 -23.40
N GLN A 55 -10.92 -0.21 -24.36
CA GLN A 55 -10.51 -0.10 -25.76
C GLN A 55 -11.02 1.21 -26.38
N ALA A 56 -12.25 1.61 -26.11
CA ALA A 56 -12.81 2.87 -26.60
C ALA A 56 -12.03 4.08 -26.07
N ASP A 57 -11.64 4.06 -24.79
CA ASP A 57 -10.87 5.13 -24.13
C ASP A 57 -9.46 5.28 -24.73
N VAL A 58 -8.81 4.16 -25.04
CA VAL A 58 -7.41 4.16 -25.53
C VAL A 58 -7.31 4.41 -27.03
N THR A 59 -8.32 4.04 -27.83
CA THR A 59 -8.31 4.18 -29.30
C THR A 59 -7.99 5.60 -29.79
N PRO A 60 -8.59 6.68 -29.26
CA PRO A 60 -8.30 8.05 -29.70
C PRO A 60 -6.94 8.59 -29.22
N VAL A 61 -6.28 7.93 -28.27
CA VAL A 61 -4.98 8.38 -27.74
C VAL A 61 -3.88 8.18 -28.78
N PRO A 62 -3.09 9.21 -29.14
CA PRO A 62 -2.01 9.07 -30.11
C PRO A 62 -0.91 8.13 -29.60
N ILE A 63 -0.27 7.42 -30.54
CA ILE A 63 0.94 6.64 -30.24
C ILE A 63 2.14 7.59 -30.35
N ILE A 64 2.90 7.71 -29.27
CA ILE A 64 4.13 8.50 -29.20
C ILE A 64 5.26 7.52 -28.87
N ASN A 65 6.30 7.46 -29.72
CA ASN A 65 7.44 6.56 -29.56
C ASN A 65 7.05 5.07 -29.36
N GLY A 66 6.00 4.61 -30.05
CA GLY A 66 5.51 3.23 -29.94
C GLY A 66 4.56 2.97 -28.76
N LEU A 67 4.41 3.93 -27.84
CA LEU A 67 3.62 3.82 -26.61
C LEU A 67 2.34 4.66 -26.67
N ARG A 68 1.31 4.21 -25.93
CA ARG A 68 0.10 5.00 -25.66
C ARG A 68 0.10 5.43 -24.20
N HIS A 69 -0.05 6.73 -23.98
CA HIS A 69 -0.17 7.31 -22.64
C HIS A 69 -1.63 7.73 -22.43
N GLY A 70 -2.38 6.90 -21.70
CA GLY A 70 -3.80 7.12 -21.44
C GLY A 70 -4.10 7.15 -19.94
N ASP A 71 -5.25 7.73 -19.61
CA ASP A 71 -5.74 7.76 -18.25
C ASP A 71 -6.18 6.35 -17.79
N MET A 72 -5.94 6.06 -16.51
CA MET A 72 -6.44 4.84 -15.88
C MET A 72 -7.91 5.03 -15.47
N THR A 73 -8.82 4.98 -16.46
CA THR A 73 -10.28 4.99 -16.23
C THR A 73 -10.70 3.77 -15.40
N GLY A 74 -11.89 3.78 -14.82
CA GLY A 74 -12.38 2.66 -14.01
C GLY A 74 -12.44 1.33 -14.78
N ALA A 75 -12.80 1.35 -16.05
CA ALA A 75 -12.77 0.18 -16.92
C ALA A 75 -11.34 -0.36 -17.10
N MET A 76 -10.39 0.53 -17.44
CA MET A 76 -8.99 0.14 -17.59
C MET A 76 -8.40 -0.38 -16.27
N LYS A 77 -8.66 0.31 -15.16
CA LYS A 77 -8.19 -0.08 -13.83
C LYS A 77 -8.75 -1.44 -13.43
N ALA A 78 -10.05 -1.66 -13.58
CA ALA A 78 -10.68 -2.94 -13.25
C ALA A 78 -10.07 -4.10 -14.06
N PHE A 79 -9.87 -3.88 -15.36
CA PHE A 79 -9.29 -4.88 -16.24
C PHE A 79 -7.82 -5.17 -15.90
N MET A 80 -6.98 -4.14 -15.79
CA MET A 80 -5.54 -4.30 -15.50
C MET A 80 -5.31 -4.82 -14.08
N GLN A 81 -6.10 -4.40 -13.10
CA GLN A 81 -5.98 -4.88 -11.73
C GLN A 81 -6.33 -6.37 -11.64
N LEU A 82 -7.39 -6.83 -12.32
CA LEU A 82 -7.72 -8.25 -12.37
C LEU A 82 -6.59 -9.05 -13.02
N ALA A 83 -6.04 -8.56 -14.13
CA ALA A 83 -4.90 -9.19 -14.79
C ALA A 83 -3.67 -9.29 -13.86
N TYR A 84 -3.36 -8.20 -13.15
CA TYR A 84 -2.23 -8.13 -12.25
C TYR A 84 -2.41 -9.02 -11.02
N ASN A 85 -3.61 -9.05 -10.43
CA ASN A 85 -3.92 -9.93 -9.30
C ASN A 85 -3.74 -11.40 -9.68
N LEU A 86 -4.28 -11.83 -10.83
CA LEU A 86 -4.13 -13.21 -11.30
C LEU A 86 -2.68 -13.55 -11.66
N TYR A 87 -1.91 -12.59 -12.20
CA TYR A 87 -0.48 -12.74 -12.42
C TYR A 87 0.25 -12.97 -11.10
N LEU A 88 0.03 -12.13 -10.08
CA LEU A 88 0.67 -12.25 -8.78
C LEU A 88 0.35 -13.60 -8.13
N ILE A 89 -0.92 -14.01 -8.16
CA ILE A 89 -1.37 -15.31 -7.66
C ILE A 89 -0.64 -16.45 -8.37
N ALA A 90 -0.62 -16.45 -9.71
CA ALA A 90 0.06 -17.50 -10.47
C ALA A 90 1.57 -17.52 -10.21
N HIS A 91 2.20 -16.35 -10.21
CA HIS A 91 3.65 -16.20 -10.08
C HIS A 91 4.16 -16.64 -8.70
N ASN A 92 3.36 -16.45 -7.64
CA ASN A 92 3.72 -16.81 -6.27
C ASN A 92 3.13 -18.15 -5.81
N SER A 93 2.41 -18.87 -6.69
CA SER A 93 1.88 -20.20 -6.36
C SER A 93 2.89 -21.30 -6.70
N PRO A 94 2.84 -22.45 -6.00
CA PRO A 94 3.58 -23.64 -6.39
C PRO A 94 3.31 -24.05 -7.86
N PRO A 95 4.32 -24.56 -8.60
CA PRO A 95 4.17 -24.93 -10.01
C PRO A 95 3.02 -25.85 -10.37
N ASP A 96 2.73 -26.82 -9.50
CA ASP A 96 1.70 -27.82 -9.75
C ASP A 96 0.28 -27.26 -9.51
N ASP A 97 0.15 -26.18 -8.74
CA ASP A 97 -1.15 -25.62 -8.33
C ASP A 97 -1.50 -24.30 -9.04
N ALA A 98 -0.48 -23.55 -9.48
CA ALA A 98 -0.62 -22.15 -9.90
C ALA A 98 -1.74 -21.93 -10.94
N PHE A 99 -1.76 -22.76 -11.97
CA PHE A 99 -2.73 -22.59 -13.06
C PHE A 99 -4.07 -23.26 -12.78
N ASP A 100 -4.15 -24.29 -11.94
CA ASP A 100 -5.44 -24.84 -11.50
C ASP A 100 -6.18 -23.85 -10.62
N ARG A 101 -5.46 -23.18 -9.74
CA ARG A 101 -5.99 -22.10 -8.90
C ARG A 101 -6.55 -20.95 -9.73
N VAL A 102 -5.75 -20.41 -10.65
CA VAL A 102 -6.21 -19.33 -11.53
C VAL A 102 -7.38 -19.77 -12.41
N ARG A 103 -7.39 -21.01 -12.92
CA ARG A 103 -8.54 -21.57 -13.64
C ARG A 103 -9.80 -21.60 -12.77
N GLY A 104 -9.70 -21.97 -11.50
CA GLY A 104 -10.79 -21.94 -10.53
C GLY A 104 -11.40 -20.54 -10.37
N TYR A 105 -10.55 -19.51 -10.22
CA TYR A 105 -11.01 -18.12 -10.21
C TYR A 105 -11.68 -17.74 -11.53
N ILE A 106 -11.07 -18.05 -12.68
CA ILE A 106 -11.66 -17.74 -14.00
C ILE A 106 -13.03 -18.39 -14.17
N ALA A 107 -13.21 -19.65 -13.75
CA ALA A 107 -14.49 -20.34 -13.86
C ALA A 107 -15.60 -19.61 -13.08
N ARG A 108 -15.30 -19.10 -11.88
CA ARG A 108 -16.23 -18.31 -11.06
C ARG A 108 -16.43 -16.90 -11.62
N LEU A 109 -15.36 -16.26 -12.08
CA LEU A 109 -15.38 -14.93 -12.71
C LEU A 109 -16.16 -14.88 -14.02
N LYS A 110 -16.37 -16.02 -14.70
CA LYS A 110 -17.22 -16.10 -15.91
C LYS A 110 -18.71 -16.31 -15.60
N GLN A 111 -19.07 -16.55 -14.34
CA GLN A 111 -20.46 -16.77 -13.96
C GLN A 111 -21.25 -15.46 -14.03
N ARG A 112 -22.47 -15.52 -14.56
CA ARG A 112 -23.37 -14.36 -14.65
C ARG A 112 -23.96 -13.94 -13.30
N HIS A 113 -23.93 -14.82 -12.30
CA HIS A 113 -24.42 -14.48 -10.96
C HIS A 113 -23.52 -13.40 -10.35
N PHE A 114 -24.03 -12.18 -10.25
CA PHE A 114 -23.25 -10.99 -9.91
C PHE A 114 -22.57 -11.11 -8.53
N GLY A 115 -23.24 -11.68 -7.54
CA GLY A 115 -22.63 -11.93 -6.23
C GLY A 115 -21.45 -12.92 -6.26
N ASN A 116 -21.49 -13.93 -7.15
CA ASN A 116 -20.38 -14.89 -7.29
C ASN A 116 -19.20 -14.26 -8.02
N PHE A 117 -19.50 -13.46 -9.04
CA PHE A 117 -18.52 -12.66 -9.76
C PHE A 117 -17.78 -11.70 -8.83
N LEU A 118 -18.50 -10.89 -8.04
CA LEU A 118 -17.89 -9.93 -7.12
C LEU A 118 -17.09 -10.62 -6.00
N GLY A 119 -17.60 -11.74 -5.47
CA GLY A 119 -16.87 -12.53 -4.47
C GLY A 119 -15.53 -13.02 -5.02
N ALA A 120 -15.56 -13.74 -6.16
CA ALA A 120 -14.34 -14.25 -6.79
C ALA A 120 -13.36 -13.14 -7.18
N LEU A 121 -13.88 -12.01 -7.69
CA LEU A 121 -13.06 -10.86 -8.03
C LEU A 121 -12.34 -10.29 -6.80
N TYR A 122 -13.06 -10.11 -5.70
CA TYR A 122 -12.48 -9.55 -4.49
C TYR A 122 -11.52 -10.51 -3.80
N GLU A 123 -11.75 -11.82 -3.85
CA GLU A 123 -10.79 -12.82 -3.38
C GLU A 123 -9.45 -12.73 -4.13
N THR A 124 -9.46 -12.50 -5.45
CA THR A 124 -8.21 -12.28 -6.19
C THR A 124 -7.48 -11.03 -5.71
N TYR A 125 -8.23 -9.98 -5.37
CA TYR A 125 -7.66 -8.75 -4.83
C TYR A 125 -7.05 -8.96 -3.44
N ALA A 126 -7.78 -9.63 -2.54
CA ALA A 126 -7.31 -9.94 -1.21
C ALA A 126 -6.00 -10.73 -1.27
N ALA A 127 -5.95 -11.84 -2.01
CA ALA A 127 -4.73 -12.63 -2.16
C ALA A 127 -3.56 -11.80 -2.73
N ALA A 128 -3.81 -11.00 -3.78
CA ALA A 128 -2.80 -10.13 -4.37
C ALA A 128 -2.31 -9.02 -3.40
N ALA A 129 -3.18 -8.50 -2.54
CA ALA A 129 -2.80 -7.50 -1.54
C ALA A 129 -1.79 -8.06 -0.54
N PHE A 130 -2.02 -9.27 -0.03
CA PHE A 130 -1.08 -9.96 0.86
C PHE A 130 0.25 -10.28 0.17
N LEU A 131 0.22 -10.78 -1.07
CA LEU A 131 1.44 -11.05 -1.84
C LEU A 131 2.27 -9.77 -2.06
N LYS A 132 1.63 -8.65 -2.41
CA LYS A 132 2.30 -7.34 -2.55
C LYS A 132 2.90 -6.83 -1.24
N ALA A 133 2.27 -7.17 -0.11
CA ALA A 133 2.77 -6.83 1.22
C ALA A 133 3.89 -7.77 1.72
N GLY A 134 4.31 -8.74 0.90
CA GLY A 134 5.40 -9.66 1.24
C GLY A 134 4.98 -10.87 2.06
N PHE A 135 3.68 -11.14 2.20
CA PHE A 135 3.21 -12.37 2.85
C PHE A 135 3.34 -13.56 1.91
N ASN A 136 3.66 -14.72 2.50
CA ASN A 136 3.43 -15.99 1.86
C ASN A 136 1.98 -16.41 2.11
N ILE A 137 1.30 -16.95 1.10
CA ILE A 137 -0.09 -17.39 1.23
C ILE A 137 -0.21 -18.90 0.96
N GLN A 138 -1.02 -19.56 1.78
CA GLN A 138 -1.44 -20.94 1.60
C GLN A 138 -2.97 -20.97 1.51
N TYR A 139 -3.49 -21.39 0.38
CA TYR A 139 -4.93 -21.44 0.17
C TYR A 139 -5.56 -22.63 0.87
N GLU A 140 -6.76 -22.42 1.42
CA GLU A 140 -7.52 -23.48 2.08
C GLU A 140 -8.57 -24.08 1.14
N GLU A 141 -8.96 -25.33 1.39
CA GLU A 141 -10.17 -25.90 0.78
C GLU A 141 -11.38 -25.33 1.53
N GLU A 142 -12.20 -24.52 0.84
CA GLU A 142 -13.34 -23.83 1.45
C GLU A 142 -14.29 -24.79 2.18
N HIS A 143 -14.36 -26.06 1.75
CA HIS A 143 -15.20 -27.09 2.33
C HIS A 143 -14.40 -28.34 2.72
N LYS A 144 -14.43 -28.69 4.00
CA LYS A 144 -13.99 -30.01 4.50
C LYS A 144 -15.08 -30.59 5.40
N GLY A 145 -15.96 -31.41 4.81
CA GLY A 145 -17.19 -31.86 5.46
C GLY A 145 -18.18 -30.70 5.63
N GLU A 146 -18.69 -30.51 6.86
CA GLU A 146 -19.62 -29.43 7.20
C GLU A 146 -18.92 -28.10 7.52
N ARG A 147 -17.59 -28.11 7.73
CA ARG A 147 -16.83 -26.91 8.10
C ARG A 147 -16.51 -26.07 6.87
N ARG A 148 -16.64 -24.74 7.04
CA ARG A 148 -16.23 -23.74 6.08
C ARG A 148 -14.96 -23.04 6.55
N TYR A 149 -13.92 -23.09 5.74
CA TYR A 149 -12.62 -22.49 6.03
C TYR A 149 -12.54 -21.08 5.44
N THR A 150 -11.54 -20.34 5.89
CA THR A 150 -11.21 -19.03 5.32
C THR A 150 -10.64 -19.18 3.91
N GLU A 151 -10.45 -18.09 3.17
CA GLU A 151 -10.00 -18.16 1.77
C GLU A 151 -8.55 -18.64 1.66
N PHE A 152 -7.70 -18.18 2.58
CA PHE A 152 -6.31 -18.57 2.67
C PHE A 152 -5.73 -18.23 4.04
N VAL A 153 -4.62 -18.87 4.36
CA VAL A 153 -3.73 -18.53 5.46
C VAL A 153 -2.59 -17.67 4.93
N ALA A 154 -2.30 -16.55 5.59
CA ALA A 154 -1.20 -15.65 5.27
C ALA A 154 -0.13 -15.70 6.37
N VAL A 155 1.14 -15.84 5.98
CA VAL A 155 2.29 -15.87 6.88
C VAL A 155 3.20 -14.71 6.56
N TYR A 156 3.51 -13.87 7.55
CA TYR A 156 4.47 -12.79 7.40
C TYR A 156 5.89 -13.31 7.66
N PRO A 157 6.78 -13.40 6.66
CA PRO A 157 8.06 -14.12 6.81
C PRO A 157 8.98 -13.56 7.89
N GLN A 158 8.96 -12.24 8.11
CA GLN A 158 9.87 -11.53 9.01
C GLN A 158 9.63 -11.88 10.48
N THR A 159 8.37 -12.15 10.86
CA THR A 159 7.98 -12.46 12.25
C THR A 159 7.49 -13.90 12.43
N GLY A 160 7.12 -14.58 11.33
CA GLY A 160 6.49 -15.88 11.36
C GLY A 160 5.03 -15.86 11.84
N ARG A 161 4.43 -14.68 12.06
CA ARG A 161 3.01 -14.58 12.44
C ARG A 161 2.13 -15.02 11.29
N THR A 162 1.08 -15.75 11.66
CA THR A 162 0.17 -16.42 10.73
C THR A 162 -1.26 -15.95 10.97
N PHE A 163 -2.00 -15.73 9.88
CA PHE A 163 -3.35 -15.20 9.92
C PHE A 163 -4.29 -15.99 9.00
N SER A 164 -5.50 -16.28 9.47
CA SER A 164 -6.59 -16.81 8.65
C SER A 164 -7.32 -15.63 7.98
N VAL A 165 -7.36 -15.60 6.65
CA VAL A 165 -7.84 -14.45 5.89
C VAL A 165 -9.15 -14.77 5.17
N GLU A 166 -10.18 -14.00 5.49
CA GLU A 166 -11.49 -14.10 4.85
C GLU A 166 -11.81 -12.86 4.02
N ALA A 167 -12.18 -13.04 2.75
CA ALA A 167 -12.58 -11.95 1.87
C ALA A 167 -14.11 -11.94 1.66
N LYS A 168 -14.74 -10.78 1.82
CA LYS A 168 -16.18 -10.60 1.62
C LYS A 168 -16.46 -9.40 0.72
N ALA A 169 -17.12 -9.64 -0.41
CA ALA A 169 -17.68 -8.56 -1.22
C ALA A 169 -19.11 -8.21 -0.79
N ARG A 170 -19.44 -6.90 -0.79
CA ARG A 170 -20.82 -6.44 -0.75
C ARG A 170 -21.54 -6.90 -2.02
N ASP A 171 -22.73 -7.48 -1.82
CA ASP A 171 -23.64 -7.73 -2.94
C ASP A 171 -24.56 -6.51 -3.06
N SER A 172 -24.41 -5.74 -4.15
CA SER A 172 -25.15 -4.50 -4.38
C SER A 172 -26.41 -4.71 -5.23
N SER A 173 -26.77 -5.95 -5.58
CA SER A 173 -27.87 -6.21 -6.50
C SER A 173 -29.21 -5.64 -5.99
N GLY A 174 -29.68 -4.55 -6.63
CA GLY A 174 -31.10 -4.17 -6.69
C GLY A 174 -31.64 -3.15 -5.67
N ALA A 175 -30.83 -2.36 -4.98
CA ALA A 175 -31.34 -1.38 -4.00
C ALA A 175 -31.30 0.08 -4.53
N PRO A 176 -32.36 0.89 -4.31
CA PRO A 176 -32.38 2.30 -4.69
C PRO A 176 -31.31 3.12 -3.96
N GLN A 177 -30.83 4.17 -4.63
CA GLN A 177 -29.61 4.96 -4.36
C GLN A 177 -29.65 5.78 -3.06
N ASP A 178 -30.82 5.99 -2.46
CA ASP A 178 -31.04 7.06 -1.46
C ASP A 178 -30.56 6.79 -0.02
N ASP A 179 -29.87 5.68 0.28
CA ASP A 179 -29.29 5.47 1.63
C ASP A 179 -28.12 4.47 1.64
N GLU A 180 -27.06 4.71 0.85
CA GLU A 180 -25.92 3.79 0.69
C GLU A 180 -25.09 3.62 1.98
N VAL A 181 -24.95 4.67 2.78
CA VAL A 181 -24.18 4.68 4.04
C VAL A 181 -24.79 3.74 5.10
N LYS A 182 -26.13 3.69 5.22
CA LYS A 182 -26.80 2.72 6.10
C LYS A 182 -26.78 1.29 5.55
N ARG A 183 -26.45 1.11 4.27
CA ARG A 183 -26.56 -0.17 3.54
C ARG A 183 -25.21 -0.77 3.17
N LEU A 184 -24.11 -0.32 3.79
CA LEU A 184 -22.78 -0.92 3.57
C LEU A 184 -22.72 -2.42 3.91
N ARG A 185 -23.58 -2.89 4.83
CA ARG A 185 -23.66 -4.31 5.26
C ARG A 185 -22.34 -4.85 5.83
N VAL A 186 -21.46 -3.97 6.33
CA VAL A 186 -20.17 -4.35 6.93
C VAL A 186 -20.39 -5.30 8.10
N LYS A 187 -21.36 -4.99 8.98
CA LYS A 187 -21.70 -5.84 10.13
C LYS A 187 -22.06 -7.26 9.73
N SER A 188 -22.95 -7.46 8.76
CA SER A 188 -23.38 -8.80 8.37
C SER A 188 -22.28 -9.59 7.65
N LYS A 189 -21.42 -8.91 6.86
CA LYS A 189 -20.26 -9.52 6.23
C LYS A 189 -19.20 -9.92 7.25
N LEU A 190 -18.94 -9.07 8.25
CA LEU A 190 -18.06 -9.39 9.37
C LEU A 190 -18.55 -10.61 10.15
N ILE A 191 -19.82 -10.64 10.55
CA ILE A 191 -20.38 -11.80 11.25
C ILE A 191 -20.35 -13.06 10.38
N SER A 192 -20.64 -12.95 9.08
CA SER A 192 -20.52 -14.08 8.16
C SER A 192 -19.08 -14.61 8.05
N ALA A 193 -18.08 -13.73 8.13
CA ALA A 193 -16.66 -14.11 8.12
C ALA A 193 -16.23 -14.75 9.45
N LEU A 194 -16.65 -14.19 10.58
CA LEU A 194 -16.33 -14.70 11.92
C LEU A 194 -16.97 -16.07 12.22
N ASN A 195 -18.02 -16.45 11.49
CA ASN A 195 -18.62 -17.80 11.58
C ASN A 195 -17.84 -18.88 10.81
N LYS A 196 -16.88 -18.51 9.94
CA LYS A 196 -16.00 -19.49 9.31
C LYS A 196 -14.95 -19.97 10.31
N TYR A 197 -14.58 -21.23 10.18
CA TYR A 197 -13.54 -21.83 10.98
C TYR A 197 -12.19 -21.17 10.67
N SER A 198 -11.41 -20.88 11.69
CA SER A 198 -10.04 -20.35 11.58
C SER A 198 -9.17 -20.98 12.65
N GLU A 199 -7.94 -21.36 12.29
CA GLU A 199 -6.94 -21.87 13.24
C GLU A 199 -6.03 -20.77 13.80
N HIS A 200 -6.00 -19.60 13.13
CA HIS A 200 -5.09 -18.50 13.43
C HIS A 200 -5.85 -17.20 13.74
N GLU A 201 -5.10 -16.16 14.14
CA GLU A 201 -5.63 -14.80 14.23
C GLU A 201 -6.30 -14.39 12.91
N ARG A 202 -7.44 -13.72 12.98
CA ARG A 202 -8.26 -13.51 11.78
C ARG A 202 -8.02 -12.13 11.18
N ILE A 203 -7.90 -12.07 9.86
CA ILE A 203 -8.04 -10.85 9.07
C ILE A 203 -9.29 -11.00 8.19
N VAL A 204 -10.23 -10.07 8.32
CA VAL A 204 -11.44 -10.01 7.51
C VAL A 204 -11.34 -8.82 6.57
N MET A 205 -11.24 -9.09 5.27
CA MET A 205 -11.27 -8.08 4.23
C MET A 205 -12.71 -7.91 3.72
N ILE A 206 -13.20 -6.66 3.66
CA ILE A 206 -14.57 -6.35 3.22
C ILE A 206 -14.56 -5.30 2.11
N GLU A 207 -15.09 -5.64 0.95
CA GLU A 207 -15.26 -4.70 -0.17
C GLU A 207 -16.63 -4.04 -0.14
N LEU A 208 -16.63 -2.71 -0.21
CA LEU A 208 -17.85 -1.90 -0.27
C LEU A 208 -18.34 -1.63 -1.69
N ASN A 209 -17.43 -1.26 -2.59
CA ASN A 209 -17.72 -0.80 -3.94
C ASN A 209 -18.89 0.22 -3.99
N VAL A 210 -18.71 1.36 -3.32
CA VAL A 210 -19.64 2.49 -3.33
C VAL A 210 -19.07 3.66 -4.14
N PRO A 211 -19.92 4.46 -4.80
CA PRO A 211 -19.50 5.63 -5.58
C PRO A 211 -18.86 6.74 -4.75
N ASP A 212 -19.07 6.74 -3.42
CA ASP A 212 -18.54 7.75 -2.49
C ASP A 212 -17.02 7.93 -2.63
N GLU A 213 -16.60 9.17 -2.85
CA GLU A 213 -15.23 9.62 -2.64
C GLU A 213 -15.15 10.34 -1.30
N VAL A 214 -14.26 9.87 -0.43
CA VAL A 214 -14.06 10.49 0.88
C VAL A 214 -13.54 11.93 0.71
N GLY A 215 -14.41 12.90 0.97
CA GLY A 215 -14.11 14.34 1.03
C GLY A 215 -13.99 14.84 2.47
N GLU A 216 -13.96 16.15 2.69
CA GLU A 216 -13.72 16.77 4.00
C GLU A 216 -14.77 16.42 5.08
N ASP A 217 -16.02 16.09 4.70
CA ASP A 217 -17.08 15.67 5.64
C ASP A 217 -17.01 14.17 5.98
N PHE A 218 -15.98 13.77 6.73
CA PHE A 218 -15.74 12.38 7.14
C PHE A 218 -16.89 11.72 7.92
N ALA A 219 -17.69 12.50 8.66
CA ALA A 219 -18.68 11.98 9.61
C ALA A 219 -19.90 11.33 8.92
N ASN A 220 -20.25 11.78 7.71
CA ASN A 220 -21.41 11.30 6.96
C ASN A 220 -21.05 10.32 5.84
N GLN A 221 -19.80 9.86 5.79
CA GLN A 221 -19.29 9.02 4.71
C GLN A 221 -19.08 7.57 5.15
N TRP A 222 -18.76 6.71 4.19
CA TRP A 222 -18.56 5.28 4.42
C TRP A 222 -17.56 4.94 5.55
N PRO A 223 -16.46 5.68 5.82
CA PRO A 223 -15.53 5.36 6.91
C PRO A 223 -16.19 5.31 8.28
N ALA A 224 -16.93 6.36 8.64
CA ALA A 224 -17.60 6.47 9.93
C ALA A 224 -18.68 5.39 10.08
N ALA A 225 -19.47 5.17 9.02
CA ALA A 225 -20.53 4.16 9.03
C ALA A 225 -19.99 2.72 9.07
N ALA A 226 -18.85 2.45 8.44
CA ALA A 226 -18.17 1.16 8.55
C ALA A 226 -17.68 0.93 9.99
N MET A 227 -17.07 1.94 10.60
CA MET A 227 -16.62 1.90 12.01
C MET A 227 -17.76 1.63 12.97
N ASP A 228 -18.88 2.36 12.84
CA ASP A 228 -20.06 2.18 13.69
C ASP A 228 -20.66 0.77 13.54
N GLN A 229 -20.70 0.24 12.31
CA GLN A 229 -21.17 -1.11 12.06
C GLN A 229 -20.27 -2.18 12.68
N ILE A 230 -18.94 -2.00 12.64
CA ILE A 230 -17.97 -2.90 13.29
C ILE A 230 -18.14 -2.86 14.81
N ARG A 231 -18.16 -1.66 15.42
CA ARG A 231 -18.36 -1.49 16.87
C ARG A 231 -19.69 -2.08 17.35
N SER A 232 -20.78 -1.85 16.61
CA SER A 232 -22.08 -2.43 16.93
C SER A 232 -22.13 -3.96 16.79
N ALA A 233 -21.12 -4.59 16.20
CA ALA A 233 -21.00 -6.05 16.12
C ALA A 233 -20.27 -6.66 17.33
N GLU A 234 -19.56 -5.85 18.14
CA GLU A 234 -18.76 -6.36 19.27
C GLU A 234 -19.61 -6.97 20.38
N GLY A 235 -20.85 -6.49 20.55
CA GLY A 235 -21.82 -7.05 21.48
C GLY A 235 -22.59 -8.29 20.97
N LEU A 236 -22.24 -8.82 19.79
CA LEU A 236 -22.88 -10.02 19.25
C LEU A 236 -22.17 -11.31 19.67
N THR A 237 -22.95 -12.37 19.81
CA THR A 237 -22.50 -13.73 20.12
C THR A 237 -22.86 -14.71 19.02
N LYS A 238 -22.17 -15.85 18.99
CA LYS A 238 -22.48 -17.03 18.18
C LYS A 238 -23.80 -17.66 18.64
N ASN A 239 -24.36 -18.54 17.81
CA ASN A 239 -25.62 -19.23 18.10
C ASN A 239 -25.59 -20.08 19.38
N ASP A 240 -24.40 -20.54 19.79
CA ASP A 240 -24.16 -21.28 21.03
C ASP A 240 -23.89 -20.38 22.24
N GLY A 241 -24.03 -19.05 22.08
CA GLY A 241 -23.81 -18.05 23.11
C GLY A 241 -22.33 -17.65 23.32
N GLN A 242 -21.39 -18.30 22.62
CA GLN A 242 -19.97 -17.93 22.72
C GLN A 242 -19.70 -16.60 22.02
N GLU A 243 -18.69 -15.87 22.49
CA GLU A 243 -18.23 -14.69 21.79
C GLU A 243 -17.52 -15.03 20.48
N PHE A 244 -17.59 -14.11 19.51
CA PHE A 244 -16.70 -14.15 18.36
C PHE A 244 -15.28 -13.73 18.77
N ASP A 245 -14.30 -14.42 18.20
CA ASP A 245 -12.89 -14.14 18.41
C ASP A 245 -12.50 -12.77 17.82
N PRO A 246 -11.50 -12.08 18.40
CA PRO A 246 -10.99 -10.83 17.83
C PRO A 246 -10.51 -10.99 16.39
N ALA A 247 -10.60 -9.90 15.62
CA ALA A 247 -10.15 -9.88 14.23
C ALA A 247 -9.67 -8.49 13.80
N TYR A 248 -8.66 -8.46 12.93
CA TYR A 248 -8.37 -7.29 12.12
C TYR A 248 -9.41 -7.21 10.99
N VAL A 249 -10.01 -6.04 10.79
CA VAL A 249 -11.02 -5.81 9.76
C VAL A 249 -10.49 -4.73 8.82
N ILE A 250 -10.23 -5.11 7.58
CA ILE A 250 -9.78 -4.18 6.54
C ILE A 250 -10.94 -3.95 5.59
N VAL A 251 -11.43 -2.71 5.55
CA VAL A 251 -12.54 -2.31 4.68
C VAL A 251 -11.96 -1.56 3.49
N THR A 252 -12.24 -2.04 2.28
CA THR A 252 -11.80 -1.41 1.04
C THR A 252 -12.99 -0.86 0.24
N ASN A 253 -12.73 0.21 -0.50
CA ASN A 253 -13.66 0.77 -1.47
C ASN A 253 -12.96 0.95 -2.83
N HIS A 254 -13.25 0.06 -3.77
CA HIS A 254 -12.82 0.11 -5.16
C HIS A 254 -13.94 0.71 -6.01
N ASN A 255 -14.05 2.05 -6.01
CA ASN A 255 -15.13 2.78 -6.67
C ASN A 255 -15.13 2.65 -8.22
N TYR A 256 -14.15 2.00 -8.83
CA TYR A 256 -14.14 1.76 -10.28
C TYR A 256 -15.17 0.77 -10.77
N HIS A 257 -15.71 -0.11 -9.93
CA HIS A 257 -16.78 -0.99 -10.38
C HIS A 257 -18.12 -0.25 -10.54
N SER A 258 -18.30 0.89 -9.87
CA SER A 258 -19.44 1.79 -10.03
C SER A 258 -19.17 2.96 -10.98
N ARG A 259 -17.90 3.30 -11.27
CA ARG A 259 -17.48 4.44 -12.09
C ARG A 259 -16.47 4.04 -13.17
N LEU A 260 -16.93 3.31 -14.19
CA LEU A 260 -16.07 2.74 -15.23
C LEU A 260 -15.47 3.76 -16.19
N ASP A 261 -16.06 4.94 -16.33
CA ASP A 261 -15.69 6.01 -17.26
C ASP A 261 -14.83 7.12 -16.62
N ALA A 262 -14.64 7.09 -15.30
CA ALA A 262 -13.92 8.12 -14.56
C ALA A 262 -12.55 7.66 -14.07
N ARG A 263 -11.68 8.61 -13.72
CA ARG A 263 -10.50 8.34 -12.88
C ARG A 263 -10.97 7.99 -11.47
N VAL A 264 -10.29 7.04 -10.86
CA VAL A 264 -10.77 6.34 -9.67
C VAL A 264 -9.65 5.98 -8.71
N GLN A 265 -9.95 6.11 -7.42
CA GLN A 265 -9.01 5.80 -6.34
C GLN A 265 -9.45 4.56 -5.59
N THR A 266 -8.47 3.87 -5.02
CA THR A 266 -8.74 2.79 -4.08
C THR A 266 -8.57 3.34 -2.69
N GLN A 267 -9.54 3.10 -1.82
CA GLN A 267 -9.49 3.52 -0.42
C GLN A 267 -9.49 2.27 0.47
N ALA A 268 -8.76 2.32 1.58
CA ALA A 268 -8.70 1.23 2.55
C ALA A 268 -8.62 1.80 3.97
N LEU A 269 -9.29 1.14 4.91
CA LEU A 269 -9.25 1.45 6.33
C LEU A 269 -9.11 0.18 7.15
N GLY A 270 -8.25 0.23 8.17
CA GLY A 270 -8.06 -0.85 9.14
C GLY A 270 -8.80 -0.56 10.44
N PHE A 271 -9.45 -1.57 10.98
CA PHE A 271 -10.17 -1.54 12.25
C PHE A 271 -9.91 -2.82 13.05
N GLY A 272 -9.96 -2.71 14.36
CA GLY A 272 -9.92 -3.81 15.30
C GLY A 272 -11.35 -4.17 15.68
N TYR A 273 -11.74 -5.42 15.45
CA TYR A 273 -12.91 -6.00 16.10
C TYR A 273 -12.44 -6.66 17.39
N LYS A 274 -12.81 -6.09 18.55
CA LYS A 274 -12.29 -6.49 19.88
C LYS A 274 -10.76 -6.41 20.01
N ILE A 275 -10.14 -5.48 19.27
CA ILE A 275 -8.71 -5.14 19.37
C ILE A 275 -8.64 -3.63 19.66
N PRO A 276 -8.72 -3.23 20.95
CA PRO A 276 -9.01 -1.85 21.34
C PRO A 276 -7.92 -0.84 20.97
N ASP A 277 -6.69 -1.31 20.79
CA ASP A 277 -5.51 -0.52 20.42
C ASP A 277 -5.22 -0.50 18.91
N PHE A 278 -6.08 -1.13 18.10
CA PHE A 278 -6.03 -1.09 16.65
C PHE A 278 -7.31 -0.49 16.07
N ALA A 279 -7.48 0.84 16.15
CA ALA A 279 -8.62 1.51 15.51
C ALA A 279 -8.21 2.90 14.99
N PRO A 280 -8.96 3.47 14.03
CA PRO A 280 -8.76 4.86 13.66
C PRO A 280 -8.96 5.76 14.90
N ALA A 281 -8.00 6.64 15.14
CA ALA A 281 -7.99 7.58 16.27
C ALA A 281 -7.99 6.94 17.67
N VAL A 282 -7.30 5.79 17.86
CA VAL A 282 -6.97 5.31 19.23
C VAL A 282 -6.18 6.40 19.96
N PRO A 283 -6.63 6.87 21.13
CA PRO A 283 -5.86 7.78 21.95
C PRO A 283 -4.59 7.07 22.42
N ILE A 284 -3.45 7.48 21.89
CA ILE A 284 -2.13 7.05 22.39
C ILE A 284 -1.81 7.94 23.58
N SER A 285 -1.69 7.35 24.78
CA SER A 285 -1.45 8.13 26.00
C SER A 285 0.03 8.43 26.24
N SER A 286 0.94 7.66 25.61
CA SER A 286 2.39 7.89 25.64
C SER A 286 3.08 7.35 24.39
N PHE A 287 4.26 7.87 24.10
CA PHE A 287 5.10 7.34 23.01
C PHE A 287 5.48 5.86 23.22
N TYR A 288 5.60 5.41 24.48
CA TYR A 288 5.81 3.98 24.77
C TYR A 288 4.65 3.10 24.29
N GLU A 289 3.40 3.52 24.54
CA GLU A 289 2.23 2.80 24.04
C GLU A 289 2.17 2.77 22.51
N TYR A 290 2.57 3.88 21.86
CA TYR A 290 2.71 3.91 20.41
C TYR A 290 3.71 2.86 19.90
N VAL A 291 4.92 2.81 20.48
CA VAL A 291 5.93 1.81 20.11
C VAL A 291 5.41 0.39 20.31
N CYS A 292 4.78 0.10 21.45
CA CYS A 292 4.18 -1.21 21.73
C CYS A 292 3.02 -1.55 20.79
N SER A 293 2.24 -0.56 20.34
CA SER A 293 1.18 -0.75 19.34
C SER A 293 1.78 -1.06 17.97
N GLN A 294 2.79 -0.31 17.52
CA GLN A 294 3.49 -0.55 16.25
C GLN A 294 4.11 -1.96 16.19
N GLU A 295 4.74 -2.41 17.28
CA GLU A 295 5.28 -3.77 17.34
C GLU A 295 4.19 -4.85 17.31
N ARG A 296 3.07 -4.63 18.01
CA ARG A 296 1.95 -5.59 18.04
C ARG A 296 1.23 -5.73 16.71
N HIS A 297 1.22 -4.67 15.90
CA HIS A 297 0.46 -4.62 14.66
C HIS A 297 1.34 -4.53 13.42
N LEU A 298 2.65 -4.76 13.55
CA LEU A 298 3.67 -4.63 12.49
C LEU A 298 3.23 -5.23 11.15
N GLU A 299 2.69 -6.44 11.16
CA GLU A 299 2.25 -7.16 9.95
C GLU A 299 1.07 -6.48 9.27
N ILE A 300 0.14 -5.96 10.07
CA ILE A 300 -1.06 -5.29 9.57
C ILE A 300 -0.69 -3.89 9.09
N ASP A 301 0.22 -3.20 9.77
CA ASP A 301 0.78 -1.92 9.31
C ASP A 301 1.55 -2.08 7.99
N ALA A 302 2.34 -3.16 7.84
CA ALA A 302 3.00 -3.50 6.58
C ALA A 302 1.99 -3.75 5.44
N LEU A 303 0.90 -4.46 5.73
CA LEU A 303 -0.19 -4.67 4.78
C LEU A 303 -0.87 -3.34 4.40
N MET A 304 -1.21 -2.49 5.37
CA MET A 304 -1.84 -1.19 5.13
C MET A 304 -0.93 -0.23 4.35
N ASN A 305 0.37 -0.20 4.65
CA ASN A 305 1.36 0.57 3.89
C ASN A 305 1.45 0.05 2.44
N SER A 306 1.50 -1.28 2.24
CA SER A 306 1.49 -1.87 0.90
C SER A 306 0.21 -1.54 0.12
N LEU A 307 -0.96 -1.50 0.76
CA LEU A 307 -2.22 -1.08 0.13
C LEU A 307 -2.17 0.37 -0.36
N LYS A 308 -1.47 1.25 0.36
CA LYS A 308 -1.26 2.65 -0.01
C LYS A 308 -0.22 2.78 -1.14
N ASP A 309 0.96 2.20 -0.94
CA ASP A 309 2.15 2.45 -1.76
C ASP A 309 2.15 1.59 -3.04
N HIS A 310 1.61 0.38 -2.98
CA HIS A 310 1.51 -0.56 -4.11
C HIS A 310 0.10 -0.62 -4.70
N SER A 311 -0.59 0.53 -4.71
CA SER A 311 -1.89 0.70 -5.38
C SER A 311 -1.76 0.88 -6.90
N HIS A 312 -0.54 1.16 -7.40
CA HIS A 312 -0.23 1.30 -8.82
C HIS A 312 0.26 -0.01 -9.44
N ILE A 313 -0.07 -0.23 -10.71
CA ILE A 313 0.41 -1.36 -11.51
C ILE A 313 1.70 -0.91 -12.21
N PRO A 314 2.83 -1.62 -12.06
CA PRO A 314 4.06 -1.25 -12.74
C PRO A 314 3.87 -1.18 -14.27
N ALA A 315 4.49 -0.22 -14.96
CA ALA A 315 4.46 -0.19 -16.43
C ALA A 315 5.64 -0.95 -17.06
N THR A 316 6.68 -1.21 -16.29
CA THR A 316 7.94 -1.84 -16.70
C THR A 316 8.05 -3.25 -16.11
N PHE A 317 8.88 -4.10 -16.71
CA PHE A 317 9.03 -5.50 -16.29
C PHE A 317 9.86 -5.68 -15.02
N ASP A 318 10.76 -4.73 -14.75
CA ASP A 318 11.71 -4.70 -13.64
C ASP A 318 11.31 -3.71 -12.53
N GLY A 319 10.21 -2.97 -12.72
CA GLY A 319 9.74 -1.97 -11.77
C GLY A 319 10.43 -0.61 -11.89
N GLU A 320 11.26 -0.39 -12.92
CA GLU A 320 11.82 0.94 -13.20
C GLU A 320 10.71 1.98 -13.43
N GLN A 321 10.98 3.23 -13.05
CA GLN A 321 10.04 4.33 -13.25
C GLN A 321 9.78 4.52 -14.76
N PRO A 322 8.51 4.50 -15.22
CA PRO A 322 8.18 4.49 -16.64
C PRO A 322 8.76 5.68 -17.41
N GLU A 323 8.80 6.85 -16.79
CA GLU A 323 9.32 8.08 -17.38
C GLU A 323 10.81 7.95 -17.75
N LEU A 324 11.55 7.08 -17.07
CA LEU A 324 12.97 6.87 -17.29
C LEU A 324 13.24 5.61 -18.13
N ALA A 325 12.46 4.55 -17.94
CA ALA A 325 12.58 3.33 -18.76
C ALA A 325 12.19 3.58 -20.23
N PHE A 326 11.28 4.53 -20.47
CA PHE A 326 10.80 4.89 -21.80
C PHE A 326 11.31 6.26 -22.28
N ASP A 327 12.35 6.81 -21.64
CA ASP A 327 12.97 8.06 -22.08
C ASP A 327 13.66 7.87 -23.44
N PRO A 328 13.28 8.61 -24.49
CA PRO A 328 13.90 8.50 -25.81
C PRO A 328 15.38 8.89 -25.83
N ASP A 329 15.83 9.74 -24.90
CA ASP A 329 17.22 10.21 -24.84
C ASP A 329 18.16 9.21 -24.12
N GLN A 330 17.61 8.23 -23.38
CA GLN A 330 18.32 7.17 -22.64
C GLN A 330 19.60 7.65 -21.92
N ARG A 331 19.53 8.78 -21.20
CA ARG A 331 20.69 9.33 -20.50
C ARG A 331 21.07 8.45 -19.30
N PRO A 332 22.38 8.22 -19.06
CA PRO A 332 22.83 7.49 -17.88
C PRO A 332 22.40 8.21 -16.59
N ARG A 333 21.70 7.52 -15.69
CA ARG A 333 21.29 8.10 -14.41
C ARG A 333 22.47 8.36 -13.48
N LEU A 334 22.33 9.41 -12.67
CA LEU A 334 23.11 9.60 -11.47
C LEU A 334 22.70 8.60 -10.38
N LYS A 335 23.66 7.84 -9.88
CA LYS A 335 23.50 6.84 -8.82
C LYS A 335 24.63 7.00 -7.81
N VAL A 336 24.28 7.10 -6.53
CA VAL A 336 25.27 7.06 -5.45
C VAL A 336 26.02 5.73 -5.50
N GLY A 337 27.34 5.78 -5.33
CA GLY A 337 28.22 4.62 -5.44
C GLY A 337 28.78 4.36 -6.83
N GLU A 338 28.33 5.08 -7.86
CA GLU A 338 28.90 4.99 -9.21
C GLU A 338 30.01 6.03 -9.44
N ILE A 339 30.93 5.73 -10.35
CA ILE A 339 32.05 6.62 -10.74
C ILE A 339 31.69 7.37 -12.01
N TYR A 340 31.85 8.68 -12.00
CA TYR A 340 31.58 9.55 -13.14
C TYR A 340 32.82 10.32 -13.56
N GLU A 341 32.96 10.56 -14.86
CA GLU A 341 33.95 11.51 -15.40
C GLU A 341 33.42 12.94 -15.26
N ILE A 342 34.12 13.74 -14.48
CA ILE A 342 33.73 15.11 -14.15
C ILE A 342 34.64 16.07 -14.91
N PRO A 343 34.09 16.96 -15.74
CA PRO A 343 34.89 17.96 -16.45
C PRO A 343 35.65 18.84 -15.44
N SER A 344 36.96 18.97 -15.61
CA SER A 344 37.80 19.88 -14.82
C SER A 344 37.93 21.22 -15.54
N VAL A 345 38.02 22.32 -14.78
CA VAL A 345 38.23 23.67 -15.33
C VAL A 345 39.63 23.81 -15.96
N ASP A 346 40.59 22.98 -15.54
CA ASP A 346 42.02 23.11 -15.85
C ASP A 346 42.59 22.00 -16.77
N GLY A 347 41.77 21.07 -17.29
CA GLY A 347 42.27 19.99 -18.14
C GLY A 347 41.40 18.74 -18.20
N ASP A 348 42.06 17.58 -18.23
CA ASP A 348 41.45 16.27 -18.43
C ASP A 348 40.34 15.97 -17.40
N PRO A 349 39.27 15.27 -17.80
CA PRO A 349 38.20 14.89 -16.89
C PRO A 349 38.74 14.04 -15.72
N VAL A 350 38.21 14.31 -14.53
CA VAL A 350 38.59 13.58 -13.32
C VAL A 350 37.51 12.58 -12.95
N ALA A 351 37.89 11.34 -12.67
CA ALA A 351 36.97 10.32 -12.19
C ALA A 351 36.63 10.57 -10.71
N GLY A 352 35.35 10.59 -10.38
CA GLY A 352 34.87 10.80 -9.02
C GLY A 352 33.69 9.89 -8.66
N LEU A 353 33.80 9.21 -7.52
CA LEU A 353 32.72 8.41 -6.95
C LEU A 353 31.62 9.34 -6.41
N LEU A 354 30.39 9.20 -6.88
CA LEU A 354 29.26 9.95 -6.36
C LEU A 354 28.91 9.46 -4.94
N GLU A 355 29.11 10.31 -3.92
CA GLU A 355 28.80 9.98 -2.52
C GLU A 355 27.40 10.43 -2.10
N SER A 356 26.92 11.56 -2.62
CA SER A 356 25.57 12.06 -2.35
C SER A 356 25.14 13.09 -3.40
N GLY A 357 23.82 13.30 -3.50
CA GLY A 357 23.23 14.31 -4.37
C GLY A 357 22.02 14.99 -3.75
N THR A 358 21.69 16.18 -4.24
CA THR A 358 20.41 16.83 -3.96
C THR A 358 19.94 17.60 -5.19
N VAL A 359 18.64 17.69 -5.41
CA VAL A 359 18.09 18.40 -6.56
C VAL A 359 17.55 19.76 -6.13
N ILE A 360 17.99 20.80 -6.84
CA ILE A 360 17.44 22.15 -6.72
C ILE A 360 16.41 22.33 -7.83
N GLU A 361 15.15 22.06 -7.51
CA GLU A 361 14.05 22.03 -8.49
C GLU A 361 13.90 23.34 -9.27
N SER A 362 14.04 24.48 -8.61
CA SER A 362 13.94 25.80 -9.26
C SER A 362 15.00 26.05 -10.33
N GLN A 363 16.07 25.26 -10.34
CA GLN A 363 17.16 25.33 -11.31
C GLN A 363 17.19 24.14 -12.28
N GLN A 364 16.38 23.10 -12.04
CA GLN A 364 16.48 21.81 -12.74
C GLN A 364 17.91 21.23 -12.74
N LEU A 365 18.64 21.39 -11.63
CA LEU A 365 20.00 20.88 -11.45
C LEU A 365 20.07 19.91 -10.28
N ALA A 366 20.78 18.80 -10.46
CA ALA A 366 21.33 18.01 -9.38
C ALA A 366 22.68 18.59 -8.95
N TYR A 367 22.87 18.74 -7.65
CA TYR A 367 24.13 19.12 -7.01
C TYR A 367 24.72 17.87 -6.36
N CYS A 368 25.88 17.45 -6.84
CA CYS A 368 26.46 16.14 -6.57
C CYS A 368 27.83 16.28 -5.89
N VAL A 369 28.01 15.59 -4.76
CA VAL A 369 29.29 15.52 -4.07
C VAL A 369 30.03 14.27 -4.54
N HIS A 370 31.18 14.47 -5.17
CA HIS A 370 32.03 13.39 -5.66
C HIS A 370 33.32 13.30 -4.86
N ARG A 371 33.72 12.07 -4.49
CA ARG A 371 35.03 11.77 -3.91
C ARG A 371 35.99 11.30 -5.00
N LEU A 372 37.06 12.05 -5.20
CA LEU A 372 38.16 11.71 -6.12
C LEU A 372 39.05 10.62 -5.54
N GLU A 373 39.89 9.99 -6.37
CA GLU A 373 40.84 8.95 -5.93
C GLU A 373 41.77 9.41 -4.80
N ASN A 374 42.16 10.69 -4.81
CA ASN A 374 43.02 11.27 -3.76
C ASN A 374 42.28 11.58 -2.45
N GLY A 375 40.99 11.21 -2.33
CA GLY A 375 40.14 11.44 -1.16
C GLY A 375 39.52 12.84 -1.08
N THR A 376 39.85 13.75 -2.01
CA THR A 376 39.25 15.09 -2.06
C THR A 376 37.80 15.00 -2.49
N ARG A 377 36.94 15.80 -1.86
CA ARG A 377 35.54 15.96 -2.27
C ARG A 377 35.37 17.20 -3.11
N ILE A 378 34.70 17.06 -4.24
CA ILE A 378 34.33 18.17 -5.12
C ILE A 378 32.82 18.21 -5.30
N LEU A 379 32.29 19.39 -5.59
CA LEU A 379 30.89 19.63 -5.91
C LEU A 379 30.77 19.81 -7.43
N ALA A 380 29.94 19.01 -8.07
CA ALA A 380 29.60 19.15 -9.49
C ALA A 380 28.09 19.34 -9.64
N THR A 381 27.67 20.06 -10.66
CA THR A 381 26.24 20.19 -11.01
C THR A 381 25.93 19.44 -12.28
N HIS A 382 24.78 18.79 -12.31
CA HIS A 382 24.29 18.02 -13.45
C HIS A 382 22.90 18.50 -13.85
N PRO A 383 22.70 19.00 -15.09
CA PRO A 383 21.39 19.36 -15.59
C PRO A 383 20.48 18.15 -15.71
N LEU A 384 19.26 18.26 -15.17
CA LEU A 384 18.27 17.20 -15.23
C LEU A 384 17.32 17.42 -16.41
N SER A 385 16.96 16.33 -17.07
CA SER A 385 15.88 16.30 -18.07
C SER A 385 14.50 16.48 -17.42
N ASP A 386 13.49 16.78 -18.24
CA ASP A 386 12.10 16.85 -17.76
C ASP A 386 11.61 15.49 -17.22
N SER A 387 12.00 14.38 -17.84
CA SER A 387 11.72 13.02 -17.37
C SER A 387 12.29 12.77 -15.97
N GLU A 388 13.56 13.13 -15.76
CA GLU A 388 14.22 13.03 -14.46
C GLU A 388 13.55 13.93 -13.42
N MET A 389 13.13 15.14 -13.80
CA MET A 389 12.39 16.03 -12.90
C MET A 389 11.03 15.48 -12.49
N ILE A 390 10.31 14.78 -13.38
CA ILE A 390 9.06 14.10 -13.04
C ILE A 390 9.31 13.00 -12.01
N VAL A 391 10.35 12.18 -12.21
CA VAL A 391 10.69 11.10 -11.27
C VAL A 391 11.15 11.65 -9.93
N TRP A 392 12.00 12.68 -9.92
CA TRP A 392 12.41 13.36 -8.69
C TRP A 392 11.20 13.86 -7.90
N ARG A 393 10.26 14.59 -8.53
CA ARG A 393 9.06 15.09 -7.85
C ARG A 393 8.20 13.99 -7.25
N ARG A 394 8.13 12.85 -7.94
CA ARG A 394 7.33 11.72 -7.50
C ARG A 394 7.95 11.03 -6.28
N ASN A 395 9.25 10.73 -6.34
CA ASN A 395 9.97 10.03 -5.28
C ASN A 395 11.39 10.60 -5.09
N PRO A 396 11.54 11.74 -4.38
CA PRO A 396 12.85 12.38 -4.20
C PRO A 396 13.87 11.47 -3.51
N SER A 397 13.41 10.69 -2.53
CA SER A 397 14.26 9.86 -1.67
C SER A 397 14.91 8.67 -2.37
N ILE A 398 14.51 8.28 -3.59
CA ILE A 398 15.14 7.14 -4.29
C ILE A 398 15.76 7.53 -5.62
N PHE A 399 15.81 8.84 -5.91
CA PHE A 399 16.22 9.34 -7.21
C PHE A 399 17.65 8.92 -7.57
N PHE A 400 18.58 8.99 -6.60
CA PHE A 400 19.99 8.61 -6.77
C PHE A 400 20.27 7.11 -6.50
N GLY A 401 19.24 6.25 -6.50
CA GLY A 401 19.42 4.80 -6.43
C GLY A 401 19.62 4.20 -5.04
N GLU A 402 19.79 5.02 -4.01
CA GLU A 402 19.65 4.62 -2.60
C GLU A 402 18.43 5.34 -2.00
N GLU A 403 17.89 4.79 -0.90
CA GLU A 403 16.94 5.51 -0.05
C GLU A 403 17.70 6.66 0.62
N ASP A 404 17.85 7.74 -0.13
CA ASP A 404 18.46 8.98 0.27
C ASP A 404 17.84 9.39 1.61
N ARG A 405 18.69 9.74 2.58
CA ARG A 405 18.26 10.23 3.90
C ARG A 405 17.65 11.63 3.82
N ILE A 406 16.98 11.98 2.74
CA ILE A 406 16.09 13.13 2.66
C ILE A 406 14.85 12.75 3.47
N LYS A 407 15.02 12.69 4.80
CA LYS A 407 13.92 12.59 5.73
C LYS A 407 13.09 13.84 5.51
N LYS A 408 11.80 13.66 5.23
CA LYS A 408 10.83 14.75 5.30
C LYS A 408 11.05 15.50 6.63
N PRO A 409 10.97 16.84 6.65
CA PRO A 409 11.03 17.57 7.90
C PRO A 409 10.02 16.96 8.88
N ALA A 410 10.42 16.78 10.14
CA ALA A 410 9.49 16.31 11.17
C ALA A 410 8.37 17.35 11.33
N GLU A 411 7.12 16.93 11.15
CA GLU A 411 5.94 17.82 11.14
C GLU A 411 5.17 17.77 12.46
N SER A 412 5.54 16.87 13.36
CA SER A 412 4.90 16.68 14.66
C SER A 412 5.90 16.26 15.75
N PRO A 413 5.54 16.37 17.05
CA PRO A 413 6.31 15.77 18.13
C PRO A 413 6.49 14.26 17.97
N LEU A 414 5.49 13.57 17.40
CA LEU A 414 5.54 12.13 17.16
C LEU A 414 6.64 11.79 16.15
N ASP A 415 6.76 12.54 15.06
CA ASP A 415 7.82 12.33 14.06
C ASP A 415 9.21 12.47 14.66
N PHE A 416 9.40 13.47 15.54
CA PHE A 416 10.66 13.62 16.29
C PHE A 416 10.90 12.44 17.23
N ALA A 417 9.88 11.97 17.94
CA ALA A 417 10.00 10.85 18.85
C ALA A 417 10.37 9.56 18.11
N ILE A 418 9.74 9.28 16.96
CA ILE A 418 10.08 8.15 16.07
C ILE A 418 11.54 8.24 15.61
N PHE A 419 11.94 9.41 15.12
CA PHE A 419 13.31 9.65 14.65
C PHE A 419 14.36 9.39 15.75
N LEU A 420 14.11 9.91 16.95
CA LEU A 420 15.00 9.75 18.10
C LEU A 420 15.03 8.30 18.56
N TYR A 421 13.88 7.64 18.61
CA TYR A 421 13.76 6.26 19.06
C TYR A 421 14.57 5.30 18.18
N GLU A 422 14.52 5.46 16.86
CA GLU A 422 15.36 4.68 15.95
C GLU A 422 16.86 4.85 16.22
N SER A 423 17.27 6.01 16.73
CA SER A 423 18.67 6.30 17.06
C SER A 423 19.08 5.78 18.43
N TYR A 424 18.17 5.84 19.42
CA TYR A 424 18.49 5.61 20.83
C TYR A 424 17.90 4.34 21.44
N LYS A 425 17.05 3.57 20.73
CA LYS A 425 16.39 2.36 21.27
C LYS A 425 17.34 1.31 21.84
N ASN A 426 18.57 1.25 21.32
CA ASN A 426 19.61 0.30 21.76
C ASN A 426 20.64 0.92 22.72
N THR A 427 20.39 2.13 23.24
CA THR A 427 21.30 2.78 24.21
C THR A 427 21.36 1.98 25.50
N ASP A 428 22.54 1.82 26.09
CA ASP A 428 22.70 1.10 27.36
C ASP A 428 21.80 1.64 28.48
N ARG A 429 21.20 0.73 29.24
CA ARG A 429 20.28 1.05 30.34
C ARG A 429 20.83 2.09 31.31
N THR A 430 22.04 1.88 31.82
CA THR A 430 22.69 2.79 32.77
C THR A 430 22.81 4.21 32.21
N LYS A 431 23.02 4.33 30.89
CA LYS A 431 23.13 5.63 30.23
C LYS A 431 21.77 6.31 30.08
N LEU A 432 20.72 5.55 29.76
CA LEU A 432 19.34 6.06 29.76
C LEU A 432 18.89 6.50 31.15
N GLU A 433 19.22 5.74 32.20
CA GLU A 433 18.94 6.10 33.60
C GLU A 433 19.68 7.39 34.00
N GLU A 434 20.95 7.53 33.63
CA GLU A 434 21.75 8.76 33.84
C GLU A 434 21.10 9.98 33.15
N TRP A 435 20.64 9.82 31.90
CA TRP A 435 20.01 10.91 31.16
C TRP A 435 18.60 11.26 31.67
N LEU A 436 17.87 10.28 32.21
CA LEU A 436 16.53 10.47 32.73
C LEU A 436 16.49 10.92 34.20
N SER A 437 17.54 10.64 35.00
CA SER A 437 17.57 10.96 36.43
C SER A 437 17.30 12.42 36.81
N PRO A 438 17.58 13.45 35.97
CA PRO A 438 17.19 14.82 36.29
C PRO A 438 15.67 15.05 36.28
N TRP A 439 14.90 14.18 35.63
CA TRP A 439 13.46 14.38 35.36
C TRP A 439 12.57 13.27 35.92
N VAL A 440 13.14 12.10 36.22
CA VAL A 440 12.42 10.90 36.66
C VAL A 440 13.06 10.35 37.94
N PRO A 441 12.28 10.14 39.02
CA PRO A 441 12.81 9.57 40.27
C PRO A 441 13.44 8.19 40.08
N ALA A 442 14.52 7.91 40.81
CA ALA A 442 15.24 6.64 40.73
C ALA A 442 14.35 5.40 40.95
N ALA A 443 13.38 5.48 41.86
CA ALA A 443 12.42 4.40 42.09
C ALA A 443 11.57 4.09 40.85
N ALA A 444 11.14 5.11 40.09
CA ALA A 444 10.36 4.92 38.87
C ALA A 444 11.24 4.40 37.71
N LEU A 445 12.50 4.83 37.63
CA LEU A 445 13.46 4.32 36.65
C LEU A 445 13.75 2.82 36.83
N ALA A 446 13.86 2.37 38.08
CA ALA A 446 14.12 0.96 38.39
C ALA A 446 13.00 0.02 37.93
N GLU A 447 11.75 0.48 37.91
CA GLU A 447 10.58 -0.30 37.46
C GLU A 447 10.42 -0.31 35.94
N MET A 448 11.04 0.63 35.22
CA MET A 448 10.94 0.69 33.76
C MET A 448 11.83 -0.36 33.11
N ASP A 449 11.30 -1.07 32.11
CA ASP A 449 12.13 -1.90 31.25
C ASP A 449 12.97 -1.06 30.27
N GLN A 450 13.88 -1.71 29.54
CA GLN A 450 14.77 -1.04 28.59
C GLN A 450 14.00 -0.24 27.52
N LYS A 451 12.88 -0.77 27.04
CA LYS A 451 12.06 -0.15 25.99
C LYS A 451 11.34 1.09 26.53
N GLN A 452 10.79 0.99 27.74
CA GLN A 452 10.16 2.10 28.46
C GLN A 452 11.15 3.23 28.71
N LEU A 453 12.37 2.92 29.16
CA LEU A 453 13.42 3.92 29.35
C LEU A 453 13.74 4.65 28.04
N ALA A 454 13.99 3.91 26.96
CA ALA A 454 14.31 4.50 25.66
C ALA A 454 13.15 5.35 25.11
N ALA A 455 11.92 4.83 25.14
CA ALA A 455 10.73 5.55 24.69
C ALA A 455 10.50 6.83 25.52
N ARG A 456 10.64 6.75 26.84
CA ARG A 456 10.46 7.90 27.73
C ARG A 456 11.50 8.98 27.50
N TYR A 457 12.75 8.61 27.27
CA TYR A 457 13.81 9.55 26.92
C TYR A 457 13.51 10.25 25.58
N CYS A 458 13.15 9.48 24.55
CA CYS A 458 12.87 10.02 23.21
C CYS A 458 11.65 10.93 23.20
N GLU A 459 10.60 10.59 23.95
CA GLU A 459 9.40 11.43 24.12
C GLU A 459 9.75 12.80 24.73
N GLY A 460 10.55 12.81 25.80
CA GLY A 460 10.99 14.05 26.44
C GLY A 460 11.81 14.95 25.50
N MET A 461 12.76 14.34 24.79
CA MET A 461 13.62 15.02 23.81
C MET A 461 12.81 15.57 22.63
N ALA A 462 11.88 14.79 22.09
CA ALA A 462 11.01 15.19 20.99
C ALA A 462 10.17 16.42 21.35
N MET A 463 9.61 16.45 22.56
CA MET A 463 8.84 17.59 23.05
C MET A 463 9.69 18.86 23.19
N GLN A 464 10.95 18.73 23.61
CA GLN A 464 11.88 19.87 23.66
C GLN A 464 12.21 20.37 22.24
N MET A 465 12.56 19.47 21.32
CA MET A 465 12.85 19.81 19.92
C MET A 465 11.66 20.49 19.23
N TRP A 466 10.44 20.00 19.49
CA TRP A 466 9.22 20.59 18.96
C TRP A 466 8.99 22.02 19.46
N LYS A 467 9.15 22.25 20.77
CA LYS A 467 9.04 23.60 21.37
C LYS A 467 10.03 24.57 20.74
N THR A 468 11.29 24.16 20.58
CA THR A 468 12.33 24.99 19.92
C THR A 468 11.99 25.27 18.46
N THR A 469 11.50 24.28 17.73
CA THR A 469 11.11 24.43 16.32
C THR A 469 9.95 25.40 16.15
N GLN A 470 8.95 25.36 17.03
CA GLN A 470 7.83 26.30 17.00
C GLN A 470 8.25 27.72 17.39
N ALA A 471 9.15 27.87 18.37
CA ALA A 471 9.68 29.18 18.76
C ALA A 471 10.49 29.87 17.65
N ASN A 472 11.12 29.09 16.76
CA ASN A 472 11.94 29.60 15.66
C ASN A 472 11.16 29.83 14.35
N LYS A 473 9.84 29.56 14.31
CA LYS A 473 9.02 29.90 13.14
C LYS A 473 8.83 31.43 13.04
N PRO A 474 9.04 32.04 11.86
CA PRO A 474 8.81 33.47 11.69
C PRO A 474 7.34 33.80 11.96
N GLY A 475 7.08 34.50 13.06
CA GLY A 475 5.73 34.94 13.51
C GLY A 475 5.20 34.33 14.82
N GLY A 476 5.93 33.42 15.48
CA GLY A 476 5.47 32.78 16.73
C GLY A 476 5.53 33.69 17.96
N LYS A 477 4.39 34.21 18.42
CA LYS A 477 4.26 34.77 19.78
C LYS A 477 4.35 33.64 20.80
N VAL A 478 5.32 33.73 21.70
CA VAL A 478 5.33 32.96 22.96
C VAL A 478 4.14 33.46 23.79
N SER A 479 3.10 32.63 23.94
CA SER A 479 2.09 32.85 24.98
C SER A 479 2.78 32.59 26.32
N GLY A 480 3.25 33.66 26.95
CA GLY A 480 3.78 33.61 28.31
C GLY A 480 2.70 33.20 29.30
N ASP A 481 3.09 32.34 30.22
CA ASP A 481 2.36 32.03 31.44
C ASP A 481 1.82 33.30 32.10
N SER A 482 0.53 33.29 32.40
CA SER A 482 -0.02 34.07 33.51
C SER A 482 -0.56 33.09 34.55
N ALA A 483 0.26 32.84 35.56
CA ALA A 483 -0.25 32.53 36.89
C ALA A 483 -1.08 33.73 37.37
N GLY A 484 -2.24 33.46 37.97
CA GLY A 484 -3.12 34.47 38.55
C GLY A 484 -4.49 33.92 38.90
N ASP A 485 -4.58 33.44 40.14
CA ASP A 485 -5.74 33.07 40.98
C ASP A 485 -6.57 31.81 40.67
#